data_AF-A0A356BFI1-F1
#
_entry.id   AF-A0A356BFI1-F1
#
_cell.length_a   1.000
_cell.length_b   1.000
_cell.length_c   1.000
_cell.angle_alpha   90.00
_cell.angle_beta   90.00
_cell.angle_gamma   90.00
#
_symmetry.space_group_name_H-M   'P 1'
#
loop_
_entity.id
_entity.type
_entity.pdbx_description
1 polymer ?
#
loop_
_entity_poly.entity_id
_entity_poly.type
_entity_poly.pdbx_seq_one_letter_code
_entity_poly.pdbx_strand_id
1 'polypeptide(L)'
;MQVISSVLKRQLCWLVLTATSLLFGNNASADAILHAFDWHYDEVAAKATEIKNLGYKAVLVAPPLKSNAANCAWWQRYQPQDLRVIDHCKGNKQAFVNMINALNDTDPARKVDVYADIVLNHMANERNGATDFPGQAAVNSYGSNSSYWNNQRLFGNLT
;
A
#
# COMPACT_ATOMS: atom_id res chain seq x y z
N MET A 1 -54.03 42.35 16.76
CA MET A 1 -53.04 41.53 17.50
C MET A 1 -52.64 40.21 16.79
N GLN A 2 -53.40 39.69 15.81
CA GLN A 2 -53.07 38.43 15.12
C GLN A 2 -51.94 38.51 14.05
N VAL A 3 -51.74 39.67 13.42
CA VAL A 3 -50.78 39.84 12.30
C VAL A 3 -49.31 39.74 12.75
N ILE A 4 -48.99 40.22 13.95
CA ILE A 4 -47.61 40.16 14.51
C ILE A 4 -47.19 38.69 14.75
N SER A 5 -48.14 37.80 15.04
CA SER A 5 -47.89 36.38 15.31
C SER A 5 -47.52 35.58 14.05
N SER A 6 -48.02 35.98 12.87
CA SER A 6 -47.77 35.26 11.62
C SER A 6 -46.40 35.61 11.02
N VAL A 7 -45.96 36.86 11.18
CA VAL A 7 -44.61 37.32 10.80
C VAL A 7 -43.55 36.64 11.65
N LEU A 8 -43.77 36.55 12.97
CA LEU A 8 -42.85 35.90 13.90
C LEU A 8 -42.73 34.39 13.63
N LYS A 9 -43.84 33.70 13.33
CA LYS A 9 -43.84 32.28 12.94
C LYS A 9 -43.10 32.03 11.63
N ARG A 10 -43.26 32.92 10.64
CA ARG A 10 -42.51 32.84 9.37
C ARG A 10 -41.02 33.02 9.61
N GLN A 11 -40.61 34.07 10.34
CA GLN A 11 -39.20 34.31 10.65
C GLN A 11 -38.56 33.15 11.43
N LEU A 12 -39.28 32.55 12.39
CA LEU A 12 -38.81 31.38 13.13
C LEU A 12 -38.64 30.15 12.20
N CYS A 13 -39.56 29.96 11.26
CA CYS A 13 -39.49 28.87 10.28
C CYS A 13 -38.30 29.02 9.32
N TRP A 14 -38.01 30.25 8.87
CA TRP A 14 -36.82 30.55 8.06
C TRP A 14 -35.53 30.31 8.84
N LEU A 15 -35.45 30.74 10.11
CA LEU A 15 -34.28 30.49 10.97
C LEU A 15 -34.00 28.99 11.14
N VAL A 16 -35.04 28.18 11.36
CA VAL A 16 -34.94 26.72 11.50
C VAL A 16 -34.50 26.06 10.19
N LEU A 17 -34.97 26.53 9.02
CA LEU A 17 -34.53 26.02 7.72
C LEU A 17 -33.05 26.34 7.43
N THR A 18 -32.56 27.53 7.76
CA THR A 18 -31.14 27.89 7.60
C THR A 18 -30.23 27.16 8.59
N ALA A 19 -30.67 26.95 9.83
CA ALA A 19 -29.89 26.21 10.83
C ALA A 19 -29.76 24.72 10.47
N THR A 20 -30.82 24.12 9.92
CA THR A 20 -30.77 22.72 9.46
C THR A 20 -29.87 22.54 8.24
N SER A 21 -29.87 23.46 7.27
CA SER A 21 -28.99 23.36 6.10
C SER A 21 -27.50 23.53 6.43
N LEU A 22 -27.15 24.25 7.51
CA LEU A 22 -25.78 24.30 8.05
C LEU A 22 -25.37 23.01 8.79
N LEU A 23 -26.33 22.29 9.38
CA LEU A 23 -26.08 21.03 10.11
C LEU A 23 -25.99 19.81 9.18
N PHE A 24 -26.57 19.89 7.98
CA PHE A 24 -26.59 18.79 6.99
C PHE A 24 -25.71 19.07 5.76
N GLY A 25 -24.69 19.92 5.91
CA GLY A 25 -23.63 19.99 4.90
C GLY A 25 -22.96 18.62 4.79
N ASN A 26 -23.17 17.93 3.67
CA ASN A 26 -22.42 16.71 3.35
C ASN A 26 -20.95 17.10 3.14
N ASN A 27 -20.16 17.05 4.21
CA ASN A 27 -18.72 17.11 4.10
C ASN A 27 -18.28 15.84 3.36
N ALA A 28 -17.90 15.98 2.10
CA ALA A 28 -17.21 14.91 1.39
C ALA A 28 -15.83 14.74 2.03
N SER A 29 -15.57 13.56 2.59
CA SER A 29 -14.24 13.16 3.05
C SER A 29 -13.61 12.25 2.02
N ALA A 30 -12.33 12.44 1.74
CA ALA A 30 -11.55 11.56 0.89
C ALA A 30 -10.25 11.19 1.62
N ASP A 31 -9.89 9.92 1.52
CA ASP A 31 -8.67 9.39 2.09
C ASP A 31 -7.49 9.64 1.14
N ALA A 32 -6.35 10.07 1.69
CA ALA A 32 -5.13 10.27 0.93
C ALA A 32 -4.27 9.00 0.93
N ILE A 33 -3.75 8.64 -0.24
CA ILE A 33 -2.79 7.55 -0.42
C ILE A 33 -1.42 8.14 -0.72
N LEU A 34 -0.41 7.74 0.05
CA LEU A 34 0.98 8.05 -0.25
C LEU A 34 1.52 7.02 -1.24
N HIS A 35 1.93 7.46 -2.44
CA HIS A 35 2.71 6.61 -3.32
C HIS A 35 4.19 6.69 -2.94
N ALA A 36 4.69 5.70 -2.20
CA ALA A 36 6.09 5.56 -1.80
C ALA A 36 6.92 4.95 -2.94
N PHE A 37 6.91 5.62 -4.09
CA PHE A 37 7.54 5.15 -5.32
C PHE A 37 9.06 4.98 -5.14
N ASP A 38 9.57 3.77 -5.41
CA ASP A 38 10.99 3.38 -5.33
C ASP A 38 11.62 3.43 -3.93
N TRP A 39 10.85 3.59 -2.86
CA TRP A 39 11.38 3.54 -1.49
C TRP A 39 11.73 2.11 -1.09
N HIS A 40 12.73 1.95 -0.22
CA HIS A 40 12.94 0.69 0.48
C HIS A 40 11.82 0.45 1.50
N TYR A 41 11.47 -0.82 1.74
CA TYR A 41 10.46 -1.13 2.77
C TYR A 41 10.88 -0.66 4.16
N ASP A 42 12.18 -0.75 4.47
CA ASP A 42 12.72 -0.25 5.75
C ASP A 42 12.67 1.29 5.85
N GLU A 43 12.78 2.01 4.72
CA GLU A 43 12.60 3.48 4.70
C GLU A 43 11.14 3.84 4.99
N VAL A 44 10.17 3.13 4.40
CA VAL A 44 8.76 3.31 4.71
C VAL A 44 8.47 2.99 6.19
N ALA A 45 9.04 1.89 6.71
CA ALA A 45 8.91 1.52 8.12
C ALA A 45 9.47 2.61 9.06
N ALA A 46 10.65 3.16 8.75
CA ALA A 46 11.28 4.23 9.51
C ALA A 46 10.45 5.53 9.49
N LYS A 47 9.68 5.76 8.42
CA LYS A 47 8.79 6.91 8.26
C LYS A 47 7.36 6.69 8.74
N ALA A 48 7.01 5.51 9.24
CA ALA A 48 5.64 5.16 9.59
C ALA A 48 4.98 6.16 10.55
N THR A 49 5.68 6.61 11.61
CA THR A 49 5.13 7.61 12.54
C THR A 49 4.81 8.94 11.85
N GLU A 50 5.69 9.40 10.95
CA GLU A 50 5.49 10.63 10.17
C GLU A 50 4.29 10.48 9.23
N ILE A 51 4.23 9.38 8.48
CA ILE A 51 3.13 9.05 7.56
C ILE A 51 1.78 9.05 8.30
N LYS A 52 1.73 8.41 9.48
CA LYS A 52 0.53 8.38 10.34
C LYS A 52 0.10 9.78 10.80
N ASN A 53 1.06 10.61 11.23
CA ASN A 53 0.77 11.95 11.73
C ASN A 53 0.36 12.92 10.61
N LEU A 54 0.80 12.68 9.37
CA LEU A 54 0.35 13.42 8.19
C LEU A 54 -1.08 13.04 7.74
N GLY A 55 -1.65 11.97 8.31
CA GLY A 55 -3.05 11.58 8.08
C GLY A 55 -3.29 10.77 6.81
N TYR A 56 -2.25 10.23 6.17
CA TYR A 56 -2.43 9.25 5.09
C TYR A 56 -3.20 8.03 5.60
N LYS A 57 -4.01 7.42 4.73
CA LYS A 57 -4.77 6.21 5.07
C LYS A 57 -4.23 4.95 4.43
N ALA A 58 -3.47 5.09 3.36
CA ALA A 58 -2.72 3.98 2.80
C ALA A 58 -1.37 4.43 2.24
N VAL A 59 -0.44 3.49 2.12
CA VAL A 59 0.79 3.62 1.33
C VAL A 59 0.75 2.62 0.19
N LEU A 60 0.92 3.10 -1.05
CA LEU A 60 1.24 2.26 -2.21
C LEU A 60 2.75 2.09 -2.29
N VAL A 61 3.22 0.85 -2.21
CA VAL A 61 4.65 0.52 -2.16
C VAL A 61 5.13 -0.16 -3.43
N ALA A 62 6.45 -0.15 -3.64
CA ALA A 62 7.10 -0.76 -4.79
C ALA A 62 6.71 -2.25 -4.95
N PRO A 63 6.67 -2.77 -6.21
CA PRO A 63 6.26 -4.15 -6.44
C PRO A 63 7.10 -5.16 -5.64
N PRO A 64 6.48 -6.07 -4.87
CA PRO A 64 7.18 -6.92 -3.91
C PRO A 64 7.70 -8.23 -4.49
N LEU A 65 7.13 -8.69 -5.60
CA LEU A 65 7.49 -9.99 -6.16
C LEU A 65 8.95 -10.01 -6.60
N LYS A 66 9.51 -11.22 -6.63
CA LYS A 66 10.93 -11.40 -6.92
C LYS A 66 11.33 -10.67 -8.20
N SER A 67 12.40 -9.88 -8.15
CA SER A 67 13.04 -9.29 -9.32
C SER A 67 14.56 -9.30 -9.15
N ASN A 68 15.29 -8.76 -10.13
CA ASN A 68 16.75 -8.77 -10.11
C ASN A 68 17.31 -7.93 -8.95
N ALA A 69 17.73 -8.59 -7.87
CA ALA A 69 18.29 -7.92 -6.69
C ALA A 69 19.65 -7.24 -6.94
N ALA A 70 20.38 -7.63 -7.99
CA ALA A 70 21.66 -7.00 -8.35
C ALA A 70 21.49 -5.69 -9.13
N ASN A 71 20.28 -5.35 -9.58
CA ASN A 71 20.00 -4.11 -10.29
C ASN A 71 18.86 -3.35 -9.61
N CYS A 72 19.19 -2.20 -9.04
CA CYS A 72 18.27 -1.38 -8.26
C CYS A 72 17.50 -0.33 -9.07
N ALA A 73 17.63 -0.33 -10.41
CA ALA A 73 16.87 0.55 -11.27
C ALA A 73 15.37 0.31 -11.08
N TRP A 74 14.59 1.40 -11.01
CA TRP A 74 13.21 1.31 -10.53
C TRP A 74 12.32 0.36 -11.33
N TRP A 75 12.56 0.27 -12.63
CA TRP A 75 11.81 -0.56 -13.57
C TRP A 75 12.06 -2.06 -13.41
N GLN A 76 13.11 -2.47 -12.69
CA GLN A 76 13.40 -3.89 -12.45
C GLN A 76 12.29 -4.59 -11.68
N ARG A 77 11.61 -3.90 -10.77
CA ARG A 77 10.50 -4.48 -9.99
C ARG A 77 9.23 -4.67 -10.81
N TYR A 78 9.13 -4.04 -11.97
CA TYR A 78 8.08 -4.29 -12.96
C TYR A 78 8.42 -5.50 -13.87
N GLN A 79 9.43 -6.29 -13.51
CA GLN A 79 9.84 -7.51 -14.19
C GLN A 79 9.89 -8.68 -13.19
N PRO A 80 8.73 -9.28 -12.83
CA PRO A 80 8.70 -10.40 -11.90
C PRO A 80 9.46 -11.62 -12.45
N GLN A 81 10.30 -12.22 -11.61
CA GLN A 81 11.04 -13.45 -11.87
C GLN A 81 10.35 -14.66 -11.22
N ASP A 82 9.66 -14.47 -10.09
CA ASP A 82 8.93 -15.51 -9.36
C ASP A 82 7.80 -14.88 -8.55
N LEU A 83 6.58 -15.43 -8.65
CA LEU A 83 5.42 -14.93 -7.92
C LEU A 83 5.32 -15.51 -6.50
N ARG A 84 6.10 -16.55 -6.20
CA ARG A 84 6.01 -17.29 -4.92
C ARG A 84 6.81 -16.64 -3.79
N VAL A 85 7.68 -15.67 -4.07
CA VAL A 85 8.59 -15.09 -3.07
C VAL A 85 8.68 -13.57 -3.19
N ILE A 86 9.02 -12.90 -2.08
CA ILE A 86 9.34 -11.46 -2.02
C ILE A 86 10.83 -11.29 -1.82
N ASP A 87 11.53 -10.81 -2.85
CA ASP A 87 12.98 -10.55 -2.81
C ASP A 87 13.43 -9.67 -3.99
N HIS A 88 13.93 -8.47 -3.71
CA HIS A 88 14.47 -7.54 -4.71
C HIS A 88 15.41 -6.54 -4.05
N CYS A 89 16.05 -5.65 -4.84
CA CYS A 89 17.03 -4.70 -4.29
C CYS A 89 16.46 -3.76 -3.19
N LYS A 90 15.13 -3.51 -3.18
CA LYS A 90 14.49 -2.59 -2.22
C LYS A 90 13.93 -3.27 -0.96
N GLY A 91 14.06 -4.59 -0.85
CA GLY A 91 13.62 -5.32 0.33
C GLY A 91 13.26 -6.79 0.04
N ASN A 92 12.91 -7.48 1.11
CA ASN A 92 12.50 -8.87 1.13
C ASN A 92 11.23 -9.05 1.99
N LYS A 93 10.76 -10.29 2.17
CA LYS A 93 9.51 -10.54 2.90
C LYS A 93 9.56 -10.03 4.34
N GLN A 94 10.70 -10.15 5.03
CA GLN A 94 10.82 -9.68 6.40
C GLN A 94 10.71 -8.15 6.48
N ALA A 95 11.43 -7.42 5.64
CA ALA A 95 11.33 -5.96 5.58
C ALA A 95 9.90 -5.50 5.23
N PHE A 96 9.24 -6.20 4.30
CA PHE A 96 7.85 -5.95 3.93
C PHE A 96 6.87 -6.14 5.11
N VAL A 97 7.01 -7.24 5.86
CA VAL A 97 6.20 -7.50 7.07
C VAL A 97 6.49 -6.47 8.16
N ASN A 98 7.76 -6.10 8.36
CA ASN A 98 8.13 -5.09 9.34
C ASN A 98 7.50 -3.73 9.01
N MET A 99 7.50 -3.34 7.74
CA MET A 99 6.84 -2.13 7.25
C MET A 99 5.34 -2.15 7.49
N ILE A 100 4.65 -3.26 7.19
CA ILE A 100 3.21 -3.42 7.50
C ILE A 100 2.96 -3.22 8.99
N ASN A 101 3.77 -3.86 9.84
CA ASN A 101 3.63 -3.76 11.28
C ASN A 101 3.87 -2.33 11.80
N ALA A 102 4.83 -1.61 11.21
CA ALA A 102 5.13 -0.22 11.59
C ALA A 102 4.01 0.77 11.21
N LEU A 103 3.38 0.56 10.04
CA LEU A 103 2.26 1.37 9.54
C LEU A 103 0.93 1.03 10.23
N ASN A 104 0.80 -0.17 10.77
CA ASN A 104 -0.35 -0.53 11.58
C ASN A 104 -0.42 0.32 12.85
N ASP A 105 -1.64 0.56 13.33
CA ASP A 105 -1.90 1.27 14.57
C ASP A 105 -3.18 0.72 15.20
N THR A 106 -3.21 0.67 16.53
CA THR A 106 -4.41 0.23 17.26
C THR A 106 -5.52 1.28 17.23
N ASP A 107 -5.17 2.55 17.01
CA ASP A 107 -6.13 3.62 16.74
C ASP A 107 -6.52 3.61 15.25
N PRO A 108 -7.78 3.28 14.89
CA PRO A 108 -8.23 3.28 13.50
C PRO A 108 -8.07 4.63 12.80
N ALA A 109 -8.05 5.75 13.54
CA ALA A 109 -7.84 7.07 12.97
C ALA A 109 -6.40 7.26 12.46
N ARG A 110 -5.44 6.53 13.04
CA ARG A 110 -4.00 6.60 12.73
C ARG A 110 -3.48 5.40 11.94
N LYS A 111 -4.27 4.34 11.80
CA LYS A 111 -3.89 3.16 11.02
C LYS A 111 -3.66 3.55 9.56
N VAL A 112 -2.57 3.04 8.98
CA VAL A 112 -2.24 3.20 7.55
C VAL A 112 -2.22 1.81 6.91
N ASP A 113 -3.10 1.59 5.94
CA ASP A 113 -3.12 0.35 5.17
C ASP A 113 -1.95 0.30 4.16
N VAL A 114 -1.55 -0.91 3.76
CA VAL A 114 -0.49 -1.11 2.76
C VAL A 114 -1.09 -1.68 1.49
N TYR A 115 -0.89 -0.98 0.38
CA TYR A 115 -1.22 -1.45 -0.96
C TYR A 115 0.07 -1.85 -1.66
N ALA A 116 0.14 -3.11 -2.09
CA ALA A 116 1.25 -3.62 -2.88
C ALA A 116 0.94 -3.46 -4.38
N ASP A 117 1.88 -2.92 -5.14
CA ASP A 117 1.81 -2.91 -6.60
C ASP A 117 2.10 -4.31 -7.14
N ILE A 118 1.08 -5.06 -7.58
CA ILE A 118 1.23 -6.44 -8.04
C ILE A 118 1.20 -6.50 -9.57
N VAL A 119 2.33 -6.86 -10.17
CA VAL A 119 2.46 -7.07 -11.62
C VAL A 119 2.19 -8.53 -11.97
N LEU A 120 1.02 -8.81 -12.58
CA LEU A 120 0.62 -10.16 -13.01
C LEU A 120 0.46 -10.33 -14.52
N ASN A 121 0.58 -9.25 -15.28
CA ASN A 121 0.37 -9.27 -16.73
C ASN A 121 1.51 -9.97 -17.49
N HIS A 122 2.75 -9.88 -17.01
CA HIS A 122 3.95 -10.38 -17.67
C HIS A 122 5.03 -10.79 -16.66
N MET A 123 6.09 -11.42 -17.17
CA MET A 123 7.30 -11.80 -16.41
C MET A 123 8.53 -11.04 -16.95
N ALA A 124 9.68 -11.21 -16.30
CA ALA A 124 10.92 -10.52 -16.67
C ALA A 124 11.40 -10.84 -18.10
N ASN A 125 11.84 -9.83 -18.85
CA ASN A 125 12.49 -10.04 -20.14
C ASN A 125 13.98 -10.32 -19.94
N GLU A 126 14.29 -11.54 -19.48
CA GLU A 126 15.64 -11.97 -19.13
C GLU A 126 16.02 -13.30 -19.80
N ARG A 127 17.23 -13.80 -19.52
CA ARG A 127 17.74 -15.10 -19.99
C ARG A 127 17.52 -15.32 -21.51
N ASN A 128 17.79 -14.29 -22.32
CA ASN A 128 17.60 -14.30 -23.78
C ASN A 128 16.16 -14.63 -24.23
N GLY A 129 15.15 -14.07 -23.53
CA GLY A 129 13.74 -14.26 -23.88
C GLY A 129 13.15 -15.57 -23.37
N ALA A 130 13.67 -16.08 -22.25
CA ALA A 130 13.17 -17.30 -21.64
C ALA A 130 11.71 -17.17 -21.21
N THR A 131 10.96 -18.26 -21.34
CA THR A 131 9.54 -18.33 -20.95
C THR A 131 9.30 -19.20 -19.71
N ASP A 132 10.33 -19.85 -19.19
CA ASP A 132 10.30 -20.64 -17.97
C ASP A 132 10.74 -19.76 -16.78
N PHE A 133 9.82 -19.48 -15.86
CA PHE A 133 10.10 -18.69 -14.65
C PHE A 133 9.92 -19.57 -13.39
N PRO A 134 10.84 -19.49 -12.41
CA PRO A 134 11.97 -18.56 -12.29
C PRO A 134 13.27 -19.04 -12.97
N GLY A 135 13.20 -20.14 -13.73
CA GLY A 135 14.35 -20.78 -14.35
C GLY A 135 15.24 -21.57 -13.36
N GLN A 136 16.06 -22.46 -13.90
CA GLN A 136 16.86 -23.40 -13.09
C GLN A 136 17.84 -22.69 -12.14
N ALA A 137 18.42 -21.56 -12.55
CA ALA A 137 19.38 -20.83 -11.73
C ALA A 137 18.74 -20.32 -10.42
N ALA A 138 17.51 -19.83 -10.48
CA ALA A 138 16.77 -19.41 -9.29
C ALA A 138 16.41 -20.61 -8.40
N VAL A 139 15.93 -21.71 -8.99
CA VAL A 139 15.64 -22.96 -8.24
C VAL A 139 16.89 -23.49 -7.54
N ASN A 140 18.04 -23.49 -8.22
CA ASN A 140 19.32 -23.87 -7.61
C ASN A 140 19.70 -22.94 -6.45
N SER A 141 19.49 -21.62 -6.60
CA SER A 141 19.70 -20.66 -5.52
C SER A 141 18.82 -20.99 -4.31
N TYR A 142 17.55 -21.32 -4.55
CA TYR A 142 16.59 -21.72 -3.51
C TYR A 142 17.07 -22.96 -2.75
N GLY A 143 17.55 -23.98 -3.45
CA GLY A 143 18.12 -25.18 -2.83
C GLY A 143 19.39 -24.88 -2.03
N SER A 144 20.31 -24.07 -2.59
CA SER A 144 21.60 -23.74 -1.97
C SER A 144 21.49 -22.90 -0.69
N ASN A 145 20.41 -22.11 -0.56
CA ASN A 145 20.13 -21.29 0.61
C ASN A 145 18.67 -21.43 1.05
N SER A 146 18.27 -22.67 1.32
CA SER A 146 16.88 -23.02 1.62
C SER A 146 16.32 -22.30 2.84
N SER A 147 17.15 -22.04 3.87
CA SER A 147 16.73 -21.28 5.05
C SER A 147 16.29 -19.87 4.68
N TYR A 148 17.10 -19.13 3.90
CA TYR A 148 16.75 -17.79 3.46
C TYR A 148 15.48 -17.78 2.60
N TRP A 149 15.44 -18.63 1.56
CA TRP A 149 14.36 -18.59 0.58
C TRP A 149 13.03 -19.10 1.13
N ASN A 150 13.03 -20.06 2.07
CA ASN A 150 11.83 -20.42 2.81
C ASN A 150 11.28 -19.24 3.61
N ASN A 151 12.16 -18.38 4.14
CA ASN A 151 11.71 -17.17 4.80
C ASN A 151 11.18 -16.11 3.82
N GLN A 152 11.52 -16.16 2.53
CA GLN A 152 10.96 -15.26 1.50
C GLN A 152 9.67 -15.76 0.85
N ARG A 153 9.31 -17.02 1.10
CA ARG A 153 8.17 -17.69 0.50
C ARG A 153 6.81 -17.14 0.96
N LEU A 154 5.94 -16.89 -0.01
CA LEU A 154 4.51 -16.61 0.17
C LEU A 154 3.69 -17.90 0.10
N PHE A 155 3.93 -18.74 -0.91
CA PHE A 155 3.18 -19.98 -1.14
C PHE A 155 3.98 -20.99 -1.98
N GLY A 156 3.44 -22.20 -2.13
CA GLY A 156 3.97 -23.24 -3.01
C GLY A 156 5.25 -23.91 -2.52
N ASN A 157 5.87 -24.70 -3.41
CA ASN A 157 7.18 -25.30 -3.19
C ASN A 157 8.26 -24.51 -3.96
N LEU A 158 9.48 -24.43 -3.44
CA LEU A 158 10.64 -23.77 -4.06
C LEU A 158 11.70 -24.75 -4.58
N THR A 159 11.46 -26.06 -4.44
CA THR A 159 12.31 -27.14 -4.99
C THR A 159 11.75 -27.66 -6.30
#